data_AF-A0A2W1D3W4-F1
#
_entry.id   AF-A0A2W1D3W4-F1
#
_cell.length_a   1.000
_cell.length_b   1.000
_cell.length_c   1.000
_cell.angle_alpha   90.00
_cell.angle_beta   90.00
_cell.angle_gamma   90.00
#
_symmetry.space_group_name_H-M   'P 1'
#
loop_
_entity.id
_entity.type
_entity.pdbx_description
1 polymer ?
#
loop_
_entity_poly.entity_id
_entity_poly.type
_entity_poly.pdbx_seq_one_letter_code
_entity_poly.pdbx_strand_id
1 'polypeptide(L)'
;MEYQRTDPPFEARQVFECVCTKDPNKCHNGVGKAIAKVKYQVRGKFDDRMFYFSEMERRKEDLAKKLGTKEYDKALQEYEYFSRLYHNAVKTVDTPHIFTTHEMNALKLFVEFNCQYVPHLLSSWEGPMPEGLDEQAMPGGFLKIILMNKLPGESLDYTTFWDKDKKTRKAIRRAFKVALMEVRKCVLNLHDTTLRNLVWDEKEKKCYIVNFQQYRSLRGVPGEERAWKNSHYRFWGLAEECRE
;
A
#
# COMPACT_ATOMS: atom_id res chain seq x y z
N MET A 1 -0.89 4.64 -14.63
CA MET A 1 -1.60 3.52 -13.98
C MET A 1 -0.59 2.50 -13.53
N GLU A 2 -0.73 1.97 -12.32
CA GLU A 2 0.16 0.92 -11.79
C GLU A 2 -0.63 -0.35 -11.53
N TYR A 3 0.04 -1.51 -11.57
CA TYR A 3 -0.60 -2.79 -11.33
C TYR A 3 0.15 -3.57 -10.25
N GLN A 4 -0.57 -4.09 -9.26
CA GLN A 4 -0.09 -5.15 -8.39
C GLN A 4 -0.49 -6.48 -9.05
N ARG A 5 0.52 -7.30 -9.35
CA ARG A 5 0.34 -8.60 -10.03
C ARG A 5 1.06 -9.75 -9.32
N THR A 6 1.52 -9.52 -8.10
CA THR A 6 2.25 -10.53 -7.33
C THR A 6 1.34 -11.68 -6.94
N ASP A 7 0.14 -11.38 -6.44
CA ASP A 7 -0.84 -12.37 -5.99
C ASP A 7 -2.27 -11.90 -6.28
N PRO A 8 -3.18 -12.82 -6.65
CA PRO A 8 -4.60 -12.56 -6.78
C PRO A 8 -5.31 -12.20 -5.47
N PRO A 9 -6.36 -11.35 -5.48
CA PRO A 9 -6.89 -10.67 -6.66
C PRO A 9 -5.91 -9.61 -7.16
N PHE A 10 -5.68 -9.59 -8.47
CA PHE A 10 -4.78 -8.62 -9.07
C PHE A 10 -5.45 -7.25 -9.07
N GLU A 11 -4.68 -6.21 -8.77
CA GLU A 11 -5.21 -4.85 -8.66
C GLU A 11 -4.54 -3.90 -9.64
N ALA A 12 -5.33 -2.99 -10.22
CA ALA A 12 -4.83 -1.73 -10.74
C ALA A 12 -4.96 -0.64 -9.69
N ARG A 13 -4.07 0.35 -9.78
CA ARG A 13 -4.06 1.56 -8.97
C ARG A 13 -3.93 2.79 -9.85
N GLN A 14 -4.80 3.75 -9.60
CA GLN A 14 -4.71 5.11 -10.13
C GLN A 14 -4.79 6.11 -8.98
N VAL A 15 -4.10 7.22 -9.11
CA VAL A 15 -4.06 8.29 -8.11
C VAL A 15 -4.40 9.59 -8.80
N PHE A 16 -5.39 10.30 -8.28
CA PHE A 16 -5.89 11.56 -8.81
C PHE A 16 -5.76 12.65 -7.76
N GLU A 17 -5.40 13.85 -8.19
CA GLU A 17 -5.59 15.05 -7.41
C GLU A 17 -7.01 15.57 -7.64
N CYS A 18 -7.74 15.77 -6.54
CA CYS A 18 -9.10 16.27 -6.56
C CYS A 18 -9.13 17.70 -6.03
N VAL A 19 -9.98 18.54 -6.62
CA VAL A 19 -10.26 19.90 -6.15
C VAL A 19 -11.66 19.91 -5.54
N CYS A 20 -11.79 20.47 -4.33
CA CYS A 20 -13.09 20.62 -3.69
C CYS A 20 -13.89 21.75 -4.39
N THR A 21 -14.99 21.40 -5.07
CA THR A 21 -15.86 22.39 -5.73
C THR A 21 -16.96 22.90 -4.80
N LYS A 22 -17.45 22.05 -3.89
CA LYS A 22 -18.49 22.35 -2.90
C LYS A 22 -18.28 21.47 -1.66
N ASP A 23 -18.43 22.05 -0.48
CA ASP A 23 -18.52 21.33 0.79
C ASP A 23 -19.89 21.65 1.44
N PRO A 24 -20.98 21.02 0.97
CA PRO A 24 -22.33 21.37 1.41
C PRO A 24 -22.55 21.11 2.91
N ASN A 25 -21.79 20.19 3.49
CA ASN A 25 -21.92 19.80 4.89
C ASN A 25 -20.93 20.53 5.81
N LYS A 26 -20.04 21.36 5.25
CA LYS A 26 -18.97 22.07 5.98
C LYS A 26 -18.10 21.13 6.83
N CYS A 27 -17.96 19.88 6.40
CA CYS A 27 -17.23 18.84 7.13
C CYS A 27 -15.72 18.86 6.85
N HIS A 28 -15.29 19.60 5.82
CA HIS A 28 -13.92 19.62 5.33
C HIS A 28 -13.44 21.07 5.11
N ASN A 29 -13.81 21.98 6.02
CA ASN A 29 -13.43 23.39 5.97
C ASN A 29 -11.91 23.56 5.76
N GLY A 30 -11.53 24.31 4.72
CA GLY A 30 -10.13 24.59 4.39
C GLY A 30 -9.43 23.51 3.53
N VAL A 31 -10.07 22.37 3.25
CA VAL A 31 -9.52 21.35 2.35
C VAL A 31 -9.84 21.72 0.90
N GLY A 32 -8.98 22.53 0.28
CA GLY A 32 -9.12 22.89 -1.14
C GLY A 32 -8.73 21.76 -2.11
N LYS A 33 -7.86 20.85 -1.66
CA LYS A 33 -7.32 19.75 -2.47
C LYS A 33 -7.26 18.44 -1.69
N ALA A 34 -7.51 17.34 -2.40
CA ALA A 34 -7.44 15.99 -1.86
C ALA A 34 -6.76 15.05 -2.86
N ILE A 35 -6.42 13.84 -2.40
CA ILE A 35 -5.92 12.76 -3.25
C ILE A 35 -6.96 11.64 -3.23
N ALA A 36 -7.43 11.22 -4.41
CA ALA A 36 -8.23 10.02 -4.58
C ALA A 36 -7.34 8.89 -5.11
N LYS A 37 -7.18 7.84 -4.31
CA LYS A 37 -6.54 6.60 -4.73
C LYS A 37 -7.63 5.59 -5.10
N VAL A 38 -7.71 5.28 -6.39
CA VAL A 38 -8.69 4.36 -6.96
C VAL A 38 -8.00 3.03 -7.19
N LYS A 39 -8.58 1.96 -6.66
CA LYS A 39 -8.09 0.59 -6.82
C LYS A 39 -9.21 -0.34 -7.22
N TYR A 40 -8.94 -1.25 -8.15
CA TYR A 40 -9.96 -2.17 -8.63
C TYR A 40 -9.33 -3.46 -9.13
N GLN A 41 -10.15 -4.52 -9.17
CA GLN A 41 -9.73 -5.81 -9.68
C GLN A 41 -9.45 -5.74 -11.18
N VAL A 42 -8.32 -6.30 -11.58
CA VAL A 42 -7.98 -6.51 -12.99
C VAL A 42 -7.79 -7.99 -13.30
N ARG A 43 -7.99 -8.33 -14.57
CA ARG A 43 -7.74 -9.69 -15.06
C ARG A 43 -6.23 -9.94 -15.09
N GLY A 44 -5.82 -11.10 -14.55
CA GLY A 44 -4.43 -11.55 -14.64
C GLY A 44 -3.97 -11.79 -16.09
N LYS A 45 -2.66 -11.73 -16.34
CA LYS A 45 -2.14 -12.15 -17.65
C LYS A 45 -2.43 -13.63 -17.88
N PHE A 46 -2.32 -14.07 -19.12
CA PHE A 46 -2.45 -15.49 -19.45
C PHE A 46 -1.48 -16.35 -18.60
N ASP A 47 -0.20 -15.97 -18.56
CA ASP A 47 0.82 -16.72 -17.82
C ASP A 47 0.53 -16.79 -16.32
N ASP A 48 0.11 -15.67 -15.70
CA ASP A 48 -0.24 -15.64 -14.28
C ASP A 48 -1.41 -16.58 -13.98
N ARG A 49 -2.46 -16.56 -14.82
CA ARG A 49 -3.63 -17.44 -14.66
C ARG A 49 -3.26 -18.91 -14.85
N MET A 50 -2.39 -19.21 -15.81
CA MET A 50 -1.90 -20.56 -16.07
C MET A 50 -1.01 -21.08 -14.95
N PHE A 51 -0.19 -20.22 -14.34
CA PHE A 51 0.60 -20.57 -13.17
C PHE A 51 -0.30 -21.04 -12.01
N TYR A 52 -1.29 -20.24 -11.61
CA TYR A 52 -2.18 -20.61 -10.50
C TYR A 52 -3.07 -21.82 -10.83
N PHE A 53 -3.49 -21.98 -12.08
CA PHE A 53 -4.20 -23.17 -12.54
C PHE A 53 -3.33 -24.43 -12.36
N SER A 54 -2.08 -24.38 -12.84
CA SER A 54 -1.16 -25.51 -12.80
C SER A 54 -0.80 -25.89 -11.36
N GLU A 55 -0.55 -24.90 -10.50
CA GLU A 55 -0.30 -25.13 -9.08
C GLU A 55 -1.53 -25.72 -8.38
N MET A 56 -2.74 -25.23 -8.66
CA MET A 56 -3.98 -25.77 -8.11
C MET A 56 -4.15 -27.26 -8.49
N GLU A 57 -4.02 -27.62 -9.77
CA GLU A 57 -4.16 -29.03 -10.19
C GLU A 57 -3.05 -29.90 -9.59
N ARG A 58 -1.80 -29.40 -9.50
CA ARG A 58 -0.71 -30.12 -8.84
C ARG A 58 -1.01 -30.41 -7.36
N ARG A 59 -1.57 -29.43 -6.61
CA ARG A 59 -1.97 -29.63 -5.20
C ARG A 59 -3.16 -30.56 -5.06
N LYS A 60 -4.09 -30.55 -6.02
CA LYS A 60 -5.23 -31.47 -6.05
C LYS A 60 -4.78 -32.93 -6.24
N GLU A 61 -3.83 -33.19 -7.13
CA GLU A 61 -3.24 -34.52 -7.29
C GLU A 61 -2.50 -34.98 -6.02
N ASP A 62 -1.73 -34.08 -5.40
CA ASP A 62 -1.03 -34.36 -4.15
C ASP A 62 -1.99 -34.63 -2.99
N LEU A 63 -3.09 -33.87 -2.89
CA LEU A 63 -4.18 -34.10 -1.94
C LEU A 63 -4.80 -35.49 -2.10
N ALA A 64 -5.08 -35.90 -3.35
CA ALA A 64 -5.64 -37.22 -3.64
C ALA A 64 -4.70 -38.37 -3.19
N LYS A 65 -3.39 -38.21 -3.38
CA LYS A 65 -2.37 -39.18 -2.94
C LYS A 65 -2.25 -39.28 -1.42
N LYS A 66 -2.61 -38.22 -0.69
CA LYS A 66 -2.53 -38.14 0.78
C LYS A 66 -3.84 -38.50 1.48
N LEU A 67 -4.86 -38.94 0.77
CA LEU A 67 -6.14 -39.31 1.36
C LEU A 67 -5.96 -40.38 2.44
N GLY A 68 -6.50 -40.13 3.64
CA GLY A 68 -6.39 -41.03 4.79
C GLY A 68 -5.03 -41.03 5.49
N THR A 69 -4.08 -40.17 5.07
CA THR A 69 -2.79 -40.00 5.75
C THR A 69 -2.83 -38.85 6.76
N LYS A 70 -1.87 -38.80 7.69
CA LYS A 70 -1.73 -37.69 8.64
C LYS A 70 -1.35 -36.36 7.96
N GLU A 71 -0.86 -36.42 6.72
CA GLU A 71 -0.51 -35.25 5.91
C GLU A 71 -1.70 -34.67 5.12
N TYR A 72 -2.87 -35.31 5.15
CA TYR A 72 -4.06 -34.91 4.38
C TYR A 72 -4.47 -33.46 4.67
N ASP A 73 -4.61 -33.09 5.94
CA ASP A 73 -5.09 -31.76 6.32
C ASP A 73 -4.17 -30.64 5.82
N LYS A 74 -2.86 -30.87 5.86
CA LYS A 74 -1.88 -29.91 5.33
C LYS A 74 -2.01 -29.79 3.82
N ALA A 75 -2.15 -30.91 3.10
CA ALA A 75 -2.34 -30.90 1.65
C ALA A 75 -3.68 -30.24 1.26
N LEU A 76 -4.72 -30.40 2.08
CA LEU A 76 -6.02 -29.76 1.86
C LEU A 76 -5.89 -28.25 1.96
N GLN A 77 -5.23 -27.74 3.01
CA GLN A 77 -4.98 -26.30 3.17
C GLN A 77 -4.19 -25.71 2.00
N GLU A 78 -3.17 -26.43 1.51
CA GLU A 78 -2.38 -26.00 0.36
C GLU A 78 -3.22 -25.97 -0.93
N TYR A 79 -4.04 -27.00 -1.17
CA TYR A 79 -4.96 -27.03 -2.31
C TYR A 79 -6.00 -25.91 -2.24
N GLU A 80 -6.65 -25.72 -1.10
CA GLU A 80 -7.64 -24.65 -0.89
C GLU A 80 -7.03 -23.27 -1.12
N TYR A 81 -5.78 -23.06 -0.65
CA TYR A 81 -5.04 -21.83 -0.89
C TYR A 81 -4.86 -21.55 -2.39
N PHE A 82 -4.30 -22.50 -3.14
CA PHE A 82 -4.07 -22.32 -4.59
C PHE A 82 -5.36 -22.28 -5.40
N SER A 83 -6.39 -23.03 -5.00
CA SER A 83 -7.73 -22.98 -5.58
C SER A 83 -8.34 -21.58 -5.45
N ARG A 84 -8.22 -20.96 -4.26
CA ARG A 84 -8.66 -19.57 -4.05
C ARG A 84 -7.85 -18.58 -4.87
N LEU A 85 -6.54 -18.72 -4.97
CA LEU A 85 -5.72 -17.83 -5.79
C LEU A 85 -6.10 -17.93 -7.28
N TYR A 86 -6.31 -19.15 -7.79
CA TYR A 86 -6.79 -19.34 -9.16
C TYR A 86 -8.18 -18.72 -9.37
N HIS A 87 -9.11 -18.93 -8.43
CA HIS A 87 -10.43 -18.29 -8.46
C HIS A 87 -10.29 -16.76 -8.55
N ASN A 88 -9.53 -16.14 -7.66
CA ASN A 88 -9.31 -14.69 -7.62
C ASN A 88 -8.60 -14.14 -8.88
N ALA A 89 -7.85 -14.98 -9.61
CA ALA A 89 -7.16 -14.62 -10.84
C ALA A 89 -8.10 -14.58 -12.07
N VAL A 90 -9.21 -15.31 -12.04
CA VAL A 90 -10.09 -15.54 -13.21
C VAL A 90 -11.55 -15.15 -12.98
N LYS A 91 -11.99 -15.02 -11.73
CA LYS A 91 -13.35 -14.63 -11.34
C LYS A 91 -13.32 -13.32 -10.56
N THR A 92 -14.44 -12.60 -10.65
CA THR A 92 -14.66 -11.36 -9.90
C THR A 92 -14.81 -11.67 -8.42
N VAL A 93 -14.21 -10.85 -7.58
CA VAL A 93 -14.38 -10.90 -6.12
C VAL A 93 -14.74 -9.52 -5.59
N ASP A 94 -15.47 -9.48 -4.48
CA ASP A 94 -15.85 -8.26 -3.77
C ASP A 94 -14.77 -7.78 -2.79
N THR A 95 -13.83 -8.67 -2.45
CA THR A 95 -12.80 -8.43 -1.45
C THR A 95 -11.52 -7.95 -2.14
N PRO A 96 -10.94 -6.81 -1.73
CA PRO A 96 -9.72 -6.31 -2.33
C PRO A 96 -8.50 -7.12 -1.90
N HIS A 97 -7.37 -6.90 -2.58
CA HIS A 97 -6.09 -7.50 -2.19
C HIS A 97 -5.69 -7.03 -0.79
N ILE A 98 -4.93 -7.86 -0.08
CA ILE A 98 -4.51 -7.60 1.31
C ILE A 98 -3.79 -6.26 1.48
N PHE A 99 -3.08 -5.79 0.46
CA PHE A 99 -2.42 -4.48 0.44
C PHE A 99 -3.39 -3.30 0.52
N THR A 100 -4.57 -3.40 -0.08
CA THR A 100 -5.63 -2.40 0.03
C THR A 100 -6.25 -2.42 1.41
N THR A 101 -6.49 -3.61 1.97
CA THR A 101 -6.97 -3.77 3.35
C THR A 101 -5.99 -3.21 4.37
N HIS A 102 -4.69 -3.50 4.22
CA HIS A 102 -3.62 -2.94 5.04
C HIS A 102 -3.60 -1.41 4.97
N GLU A 103 -3.61 -0.85 3.76
CA GLU A 103 -3.56 0.60 3.59
C GLU A 103 -4.77 1.30 4.25
N MET A 104 -5.98 0.75 4.11
CA MET A 104 -7.16 1.26 4.79
C MET A 104 -7.03 1.18 6.32
N ASN A 105 -6.50 0.09 6.85
CA ASN A 105 -6.32 -0.08 8.30
C ASN A 105 -5.28 0.91 8.85
N ALA A 106 -4.16 1.10 8.14
CA ALA A 106 -3.15 2.07 8.53
C ALA A 106 -3.71 3.50 8.54
N LEU A 107 -4.45 3.89 7.50
CA LEU A 107 -5.06 5.22 7.43
C LEU A 107 -6.06 5.48 8.56
N LYS A 108 -6.85 4.47 8.95
CA LYS A 108 -7.76 4.56 10.11
C LYS A 108 -6.97 4.76 11.42
N LEU A 109 -5.91 3.98 11.62
CA LEU A 109 -5.03 4.13 12.79
C LEU A 109 -4.38 5.51 12.86
N PHE A 110 -3.97 6.09 11.72
CA PHE A 110 -3.36 7.42 11.73
C PHE A 110 -4.31 8.54 12.15
N VAL A 111 -5.59 8.42 11.82
CA VAL A 111 -6.62 9.33 12.31
C VAL A 111 -6.81 9.17 13.82
N GLU A 112 -6.88 7.92 14.31
CA GLU A 112 -7.01 7.63 15.75
C GLU A 112 -5.82 8.17 16.57
N PHE A 113 -4.60 8.01 16.08
CA PHE A 113 -3.38 8.51 16.73
C PHE A 113 -3.06 9.97 16.40
N ASN A 114 -3.87 10.65 15.57
CA ASN A 114 -3.64 12.01 15.09
C ASN A 114 -2.22 12.23 14.51
N CYS A 115 -1.71 11.26 13.75
CA CYS A 115 -0.32 11.29 13.25
C CYS A 115 -0.16 12.33 12.15
N GLN A 116 0.62 13.40 12.36
CA GLN A 116 0.71 14.52 11.41
C GLN A 116 1.73 14.33 10.27
N TYR A 117 2.33 13.13 10.14
CA TYR A 117 3.43 12.85 9.21
C TYR A 117 3.02 11.90 8.08
N VAL A 118 1.71 11.73 7.90
CA VAL A 118 1.07 10.76 6.99
C VAL A 118 -0.21 11.37 6.43
N PRO A 119 -0.73 10.84 5.30
CA PRO A 119 -2.06 11.22 4.81
C PRO A 119 -3.13 10.71 5.78
N HIS A 120 -4.18 11.50 5.94
CA HIS A 120 -5.37 11.21 6.72
C HIS A 120 -6.54 10.85 5.82
N LEU A 121 -7.25 9.80 6.22
CA LEU A 121 -8.48 9.39 5.54
C LEU A 121 -9.54 10.48 5.70
N LEU A 122 -10.05 10.98 4.59
CA LEU A 122 -11.22 11.87 4.56
C LEU A 122 -12.50 11.06 4.39
N SER A 123 -12.48 10.12 3.45
CA SER A 123 -13.60 9.21 3.18
C SER A 123 -13.14 8.02 2.35
N SER A 124 -13.98 6.99 2.25
CA SER A 124 -13.78 5.90 1.30
C SER A 124 -15.11 5.43 0.75
N TRP A 125 -15.11 4.97 -0.49
CA TRP A 125 -16.25 4.32 -1.13
C TRP A 125 -15.83 2.95 -1.67
N GLU A 126 -16.77 2.01 -1.67
CA GLU A 126 -16.60 0.68 -2.27
C GLU A 126 -17.85 0.30 -3.06
N GLY A 127 -17.64 -0.47 -4.12
CA GLY A 127 -18.71 -1.01 -4.94
C GLY A 127 -18.17 -1.87 -6.09
N PRO A 128 -19.04 -2.35 -6.98
CA PRO A 128 -18.62 -3.12 -8.14
C PRO A 128 -17.98 -2.20 -9.20
N MET A 129 -16.96 -2.72 -9.86
CA MET A 129 -16.31 -2.07 -10.99
C MET A 129 -17.27 -2.04 -12.20
N PRO A 130 -17.58 -0.87 -12.77
CA PRO A 130 -18.47 -0.78 -13.93
C PRO A 130 -17.78 -1.25 -15.21
N GLU A 131 -18.58 -1.49 -16.25
CA GLU A 131 -18.10 -1.84 -17.59
C GLU A 131 -17.41 -0.65 -18.28
N GLY A 132 -16.42 -0.93 -19.13
CA GLY A 132 -15.88 0.02 -20.10
C GLY A 132 -14.90 1.08 -19.57
N LEU A 133 -14.52 1.08 -18.28
CA LEU A 133 -13.56 2.06 -17.73
C LEU A 133 -12.08 1.73 -18.01
N ASP A 134 -11.73 0.45 -18.04
CA ASP A 134 -10.39 -0.06 -18.36
C ASP A 134 -10.55 -1.45 -18.98
N GLU A 135 -9.87 -1.71 -20.10
CA GLU A 135 -9.91 -2.99 -20.82
C GLU A 135 -9.44 -4.16 -19.95
N GLN A 136 -8.58 -3.91 -18.97
CA GLN A 136 -8.07 -4.91 -18.03
C GLN A 136 -8.92 -5.02 -16.77
N ALA A 137 -9.82 -4.08 -16.50
CA ALA A 137 -10.72 -4.17 -15.36
C ALA A 137 -11.63 -5.39 -15.49
N MET A 138 -12.05 -5.94 -14.35
CA MET A 138 -13.05 -6.99 -14.31
C MET A 138 -14.40 -6.37 -13.91
N PRO A 139 -15.35 -6.17 -14.85
CA PRO A 139 -16.67 -5.69 -14.51
C PRO A 139 -17.33 -6.58 -13.45
N GLY A 140 -17.90 -5.98 -12.41
CA GLY A 140 -18.46 -6.67 -11.25
C GLY A 140 -17.44 -7.09 -10.18
N GLY A 141 -16.13 -6.99 -10.46
CA GLY A 141 -15.08 -7.12 -9.43
C GLY A 141 -15.06 -5.90 -8.50
N PHE A 142 -14.29 -5.95 -7.43
CA PHE A 142 -14.25 -4.85 -6.47
C PHE A 142 -13.69 -3.55 -7.10
N LEU A 143 -14.21 -2.41 -6.61
CA LEU A 143 -13.68 -1.07 -6.80
C LEU A 143 -13.66 -0.37 -5.43
N LYS A 144 -12.50 0.16 -5.06
CA LYS A 144 -12.28 0.91 -3.82
C LYS A 144 -11.72 2.29 -4.16
N ILE A 145 -12.38 3.33 -3.67
CA ILE A 145 -11.91 4.72 -3.75
C ILE A 145 -11.54 5.17 -2.35
N ILE A 146 -10.29 5.58 -2.18
CA ILE A 146 -9.74 6.07 -0.91
C ILE A 146 -9.44 7.55 -1.08
N LEU A 147 -10.19 8.41 -0.38
CA LEU A 147 -10.00 9.85 -0.41
C LEU A 147 -9.21 10.28 0.83
N MET A 148 -8.08 10.96 0.60
CA MET A 148 -7.20 11.44 1.66
C MET A 148 -6.84 12.92 1.44
N ASN A 149 -6.39 13.61 2.48
CA ASN A 149 -5.88 14.97 2.32
C ASN A 149 -4.64 14.98 1.40
N LYS A 150 -4.49 16.04 0.62
CA LYS A 150 -3.24 16.27 -0.11
C LYS A 150 -2.21 16.84 0.86
N LEU A 151 -1.08 16.14 1.00
CA LEU A 151 0.06 16.63 1.75
C LEU A 151 0.82 17.70 0.95
N PRO A 152 1.39 18.72 1.60
CA PRO A 152 2.25 19.69 0.94
C PRO A 152 3.60 19.05 0.57
N GLY A 153 4.27 19.65 -0.42
CA GLY A 153 5.59 19.21 -0.89
C GLY A 153 5.56 18.30 -2.11
N GLU A 154 6.71 17.72 -2.41
CA GLU A 154 6.95 16.90 -3.60
C GLU A 154 7.42 15.50 -3.20
N SER A 155 6.94 14.48 -3.92
CA SER A 155 7.46 13.13 -3.75
C SER A 155 8.93 13.08 -4.15
N LEU A 156 9.74 12.43 -3.32
CA LEU A 156 11.15 12.20 -3.61
C LEU A 156 11.32 10.95 -4.49
N ASP A 157 12.32 10.96 -5.33
CA ASP A 157 12.88 9.79 -6.00
C ASP A 157 14.41 9.88 -5.91
N TYR A 158 15.11 8.99 -6.61
CA TYR A 158 16.58 8.99 -6.60
C TYR A 158 17.12 10.36 -7.05
N THR A 159 16.69 10.83 -8.23
CA THR A 159 17.20 12.06 -8.85
C THR A 159 16.85 13.30 -8.02
N THR A 160 15.58 13.49 -7.70
CA THR A 160 15.07 14.65 -6.96
C THR A 160 15.62 14.73 -5.53
N PHE A 161 16.07 13.62 -4.93
CA PHE A 161 16.78 13.64 -3.66
C PHE A 161 18.28 13.91 -3.83
N TRP A 162 18.97 13.18 -4.71
CA TRP A 162 20.43 13.24 -4.82
C TRP A 162 20.97 14.48 -5.52
N ASP A 163 20.16 15.11 -6.38
CA ASP A 163 20.48 16.39 -7.01
C ASP A 163 20.42 17.57 -6.02
N LYS A 164 19.78 17.38 -4.86
CA LYS A 164 19.77 18.40 -3.80
C LYS A 164 21.14 18.52 -3.14
N ASP A 165 21.48 19.74 -2.73
CA ASP A 165 22.72 20.01 -2.02
C ASP A 165 22.80 19.24 -0.68
N LYS A 166 24.03 19.08 -0.17
CA LYS A 166 24.31 18.30 1.03
C LYS A 166 23.56 18.82 2.28
N LYS A 167 23.34 20.14 2.40
CA LYS A 167 22.60 20.74 3.53
C LYS A 167 21.13 20.36 3.45
N THR A 168 20.52 20.42 2.26
CA THR A 168 19.13 20.03 2.05
C THR A 168 18.93 18.53 2.26
N ARG A 169 19.81 17.67 1.74
CA ARG A 169 19.74 16.21 2.01
C ARG A 169 19.86 15.89 3.51
N LYS A 170 20.70 16.62 4.25
CA LYS A 170 20.80 16.48 5.72
C LYS A 170 19.52 16.93 6.43
N ALA A 171 18.84 17.97 5.94
CA ALA A 171 17.55 18.40 6.48
C ALA A 171 16.46 17.35 6.25
N ILE A 172 16.36 16.80 5.03
CA ILE A 172 15.43 15.72 4.67
C ILE A 172 15.63 14.52 5.59
N ARG A 173 16.88 14.07 5.80
CA ARG A 173 17.18 12.95 6.71
C ARG A 173 16.70 13.19 8.13
N ARG A 174 16.92 14.39 8.67
CA ARG A 174 16.46 14.75 10.02
C ARG A 174 14.94 14.71 10.10
N ALA A 175 14.25 15.31 9.13
CA ALA A 175 12.79 15.31 9.09
C ALA A 175 12.20 13.91 8.87
N PHE A 176 12.82 13.10 8.02
CA PHE A 176 12.44 11.69 7.82
C PHE A 176 12.57 10.88 9.11
N LYS A 177 13.65 11.06 9.88
CA LYS A 177 13.80 10.41 11.19
C LYS A 177 12.61 10.71 12.10
N VAL A 178 12.21 11.98 12.18
CA VAL A 178 11.05 12.39 12.98
C VAL A 178 9.77 11.73 12.44
N ALA A 179 9.52 11.81 11.13
CA ALA A 179 8.36 11.21 10.50
C ALA A 179 8.25 9.69 10.78
N LEU A 180 9.34 8.94 10.61
CA LEU A 180 9.36 7.50 10.84
C LEU A 180 9.12 7.15 12.32
N MET A 181 9.68 7.94 13.24
CA MET A 181 9.46 7.75 14.68
C MET A 181 7.99 7.99 15.06
N GLU A 182 7.34 9.01 14.50
CA GLU A 182 5.91 9.27 14.73
C GLU A 182 5.02 8.17 14.14
N VAL A 183 5.32 7.68 12.94
CA VAL A 183 4.60 6.54 12.35
C VAL A 183 4.72 5.28 13.21
N ARG A 184 5.88 5.06 13.84
CA ARG A 184 6.10 3.92 14.75
C ARG A 184 5.34 4.02 16.06
N LYS A 185 4.95 5.22 16.49
CA LYS A 185 4.05 5.41 17.64
C LYS A 185 2.64 4.89 17.34
N CYS A 186 2.23 4.88 16.07
CA CYS A 186 1.01 4.21 15.61
C CYS A 186 1.15 2.68 15.53
N VAL A 187 2.16 2.11 16.19
CA VAL A 187 2.47 0.67 16.25
C VAL A 187 2.65 0.00 14.88
N LEU A 188 3.16 0.73 13.89
CA LEU A 188 3.45 0.20 12.55
C LEU A 188 4.96 0.13 12.27
N ASN A 189 5.39 -0.96 11.64
CA ASN A 189 6.72 -1.08 11.06
C ASN A 189 6.63 -1.28 9.54
N LEU A 190 7.16 -0.33 8.77
CA LEU A 190 7.05 -0.30 7.32
C LEU A 190 8.04 -1.25 6.65
N HIS A 191 7.60 -1.89 5.56
CA HIS A 191 8.41 -2.78 4.74
C HIS A 191 8.70 -2.21 3.34
N ASP A 192 7.80 -1.40 2.77
CA ASP A 192 8.07 -0.68 1.52
C ASP A 192 8.81 0.64 1.83
N THR A 193 10.14 0.56 1.79
CA THR A 193 11.05 1.66 2.14
C THR A 193 11.58 2.38 0.91
N THR A 194 10.78 2.56 -0.13
CA THR A 194 11.22 3.26 -1.35
C THR A 194 11.19 4.79 -1.19
N LEU A 195 12.12 5.52 -1.83
CA LEU A 195 12.19 6.99 -1.78
C LEU A 195 10.88 7.67 -2.21
N ARG A 196 10.18 7.10 -3.20
CA ARG A 196 8.87 7.55 -3.69
C ARG A 196 7.77 7.59 -2.62
N ASN A 197 7.96 6.87 -1.52
CA ASN A 197 7.05 6.89 -0.39
C ASN A 197 7.34 8.06 0.58
N LEU A 198 8.29 8.94 0.26
CA LEU A 198 8.59 10.16 1.00
C LEU A 198 8.12 11.39 0.24
N VAL A 199 7.46 12.30 0.95
CA VAL A 199 7.09 13.63 0.43
C VAL A 199 7.85 14.68 1.23
N TRP A 200 8.60 15.53 0.54
CA TRP A 200 9.37 16.62 1.14
C TRP A 200 8.69 17.96 0.94
N ASP A 201 8.30 18.58 2.05
CA ASP A 201 7.85 19.96 2.10
C ASP A 201 9.04 20.86 2.42
N GLU A 202 9.57 21.47 1.36
CA GLU A 202 10.72 22.37 1.45
C GLU A 202 10.43 23.64 2.26
N LYS A 203 9.17 24.11 2.26
CA LYS A 203 8.77 25.34 2.96
C LYS A 203 8.75 25.12 4.46
N GLU A 204 8.07 24.06 4.90
CA GLU A 204 7.94 23.73 6.33
C GLU A 204 9.10 22.87 6.85
N LYS A 205 10.04 22.50 5.97
CA LYS A 205 11.15 21.58 6.27
C LYS A 205 10.69 20.27 6.90
N LYS A 206 9.56 19.76 6.39
CA LYS A 206 8.86 18.59 6.93
C LYS A 206 8.85 17.46 5.91
N CYS A 207 9.01 16.23 6.40
CA CYS A 207 8.93 15.02 5.60
C CYS A 207 7.66 14.27 5.99
N TYR A 208 6.97 13.72 5.00
CA TYR A 208 5.82 12.84 5.21
C TYR A 208 6.08 11.47 4.61
N ILE A 209 5.47 10.45 5.18
CA ILE A 209 5.51 9.09 4.66
C ILE A 209 4.13 8.77 4.07
N VAL A 210 4.12 8.19 2.87
CA VAL A 210 2.90 7.78 2.15
C VAL A 210 2.94 6.29 1.81
N ASN A 211 1.82 5.77 1.30
CA ASN A 211 1.72 4.41 0.74
C ASN A 211 1.93 3.26 1.75
N PHE A 212 0.92 3.00 2.60
CA PHE A 212 1.01 2.07 3.74
C PHE A 212 0.50 0.65 3.44
N GLN A 213 0.85 0.13 2.27
CA GLN A 213 0.36 -1.17 1.80
C GLN A 213 1.08 -2.37 2.43
N GLN A 214 2.33 -2.16 2.86
CA GLN A 214 3.21 -3.20 3.36
C GLN A 214 3.82 -2.78 4.70
N TYR A 215 3.26 -3.30 5.79
CA TYR A 215 3.74 -3.08 7.14
C TYR A 215 3.49 -4.31 8.01
N ARG A 216 4.14 -4.33 9.17
CA ARG A 216 3.84 -5.25 10.27
C ARG A 216 3.35 -4.45 11.48
N SER A 217 2.24 -4.90 12.08
CA SER A 217 1.78 -4.37 13.36
C SER A 217 2.73 -4.77 14.48
N LEU A 218 3.05 -3.81 15.34
CA LEU A 218 3.87 -3.98 16.53
C LEU A 218 2.96 -4.29 17.72
N ARG A 219 3.49 -5.05 18.70
CA ARG A 219 2.75 -5.40 19.94
C ARG A 219 2.66 -4.24 20.95
N GLY A 220 3.17 -3.06 20.59
CA GLY A 220 3.24 -1.87 21.43
C GLY A 220 4.19 -0.84 20.84
N VAL A 221 4.19 0.36 21.42
CA VAL A 221 5.08 1.44 21.02
C VAL A 221 6.53 1.06 21.35
N PRO A 222 7.46 1.04 20.38
CA PRO A 222 8.85 0.77 20.68
C PRO A 222 9.45 1.89 21.55
N GLY A 223 10.24 1.53 22.56
CA GLY A 223 11.09 2.50 23.25
C GLY A 223 12.11 3.13 22.29
N GLU A 224 12.54 4.36 22.55
CA GLU A 224 13.32 5.19 21.61
C GLU A 224 14.55 4.50 21.02
N GLU A 225 15.32 3.79 21.85
CA GLU A 225 16.52 3.04 21.42
C GLU A 225 16.21 1.89 20.46
N ARG A 226 15.03 1.26 20.59
CA ARG A 226 14.54 0.25 19.64
C ARG A 226 13.89 0.89 18.42
N ALA A 227 13.39 2.12 18.56
CA ALA A 227 12.66 2.85 17.53
C ALA A 227 13.57 3.45 16.45
N TRP A 228 14.87 3.64 16.69
CA TRP A 228 15.77 4.24 15.70
C TRP A 228 17.11 3.50 15.53
N LYS A 229 17.48 3.26 14.28
CA LYS A 229 18.80 2.79 13.83
C LYS A 229 19.19 3.50 12.54
N ASN A 230 20.46 3.87 12.37
CA ASN A 230 20.92 4.55 11.15
C ASN A 230 20.76 3.70 9.88
N SER A 231 20.64 2.37 10.01
CA SER A 231 20.29 1.48 8.90
C SER A 231 18.95 1.85 8.24
N HIS A 232 18.06 2.56 8.92
CA HIS A 232 16.85 3.10 8.29
C HIS A 232 17.16 4.08 7.16
N TYR A 233 18.24 4.87 7.23
CA TYR A 233 18.61 5.69 6.08
C TYR A 233 18.98 4.83 4.87
N ARG A 234 19.70 3.72 5.09
CA ARG A 234 20.07 2.81 4.00
C ARG A 234 18.86 2.13 3.39
N PHE A 235 17.97 1.58 4.20
CA PHE A 235 16.74 0.93 3.71
C PHE A 235 15.88 1.88 2.88
N TRP A 236 15.90 3.17 3.22
CA TRP A 236 15.15 4.22 2.51
C TRP A 236 15.92 4.90 1.38
N GLY A 237 17.12 4.43 1.02
CA GLY A 237 17.94 5.04 -0.03
C GLY A 237 18.45 6.46 0.31
N LEU A 238 18.41 6.84 1.59
CA LEU A 238 18.84 8.14 2.08
C LEU A 238 20.29 8.15 2.57
N ALA A 239 20.91 7.01 2.88
CA ALA A 239 22.29 6.96 3.37
C ALA A 239 23.28 7.43 2.30
N GLU A 240 24.34 8.15 2.66
CA GLU A 240 25.34 8.66 1.68
C GLU A 240 25.95 7.56 0.80
N GLU A 241 26.07 6.34 1.32
CA GLU A 241 26.51 5.15 0.57
C GLU A 241 25.56 4.71 -0.55
N CYS A 242 24.33 5.23 -0.61
CA CYS A 242 23.36 4.89 -1.66
C CYS A 242 23.45 5.79 -2.91
N ARG A 243 24.44 6.69 -2.99
CA ARG A 243 24.66 7.60 -4.15
C ARG A 243 25.45 6.94 -5.29
N GLU A 244 25.44 5.62 -5.37
CA GLU A 244 26.12 4.88 -6.45
C GLU A 244 25.37 5.01 -7.77
#